data_AF-A0A078HU51-F1
#
_entry.id   AF-A0A078HU51-F1
#
_cell.length_a   1.000
_cell.length_b   1.000
_cell.length_c   1.000
_cell.angle_alpha   90.00
_cell.angle_beta   90.00
_cell.angle_gamma   90.00
#
_symmetry.space_group_name_H-M   'P 1'
#
loop_
_entity.id
_entity.type
_entity.pdbx_description
1 polymer ?
#
loop_
_entity_poly.entity_id
_entity_poly.type
_entity_poly.pdbx_seq_one_letter_code
_entity_poly.pdbx_strand_id
1 'polypeptide(L)'
;MVWRILLYQRLVFRHKLYQLREERGMKPETFASLVSAILSENRFGPYLCQPVIAGLGEDDKPFICTMDSIGAKYYALTSFLC
;
A
#
# COMPACT_ATOMS: atom_id res chain seq x y z
N MET A 1 -4.05 19.27 -2.78
CA MET A 1 -2.60 19.01 -2.99
C MET A 1 -1.86 18.58 -1.72
N VAL A 2 -2.13 19.18 -0.55
CA VAL A 2 -1.44 18.89 0.73
C VAL A 2 -1.62 17.44 1.25
N TRP A 3 -2.84 16.91 1.24
CA TRP A 3 -3.17 15.56 1.77
C TRP A 3 -2.39 14.42 1.10
N ARG A 4 -2.09 14.56 -0.18
CA ARG A 4 -1.35 13.57 -0.97
C ARG A 4 0.12 13.49 -0.55
N ILE A 5 0.72 14.62 -0.19
CA ILE A 5 2.10 14.73 0.30
C ILE A 5 2.21 14.12 1.70
N LEU A 6 1.24 14.43 2.59
CA LEU A 6 1.24 13.92 3.96
C LEU A 6 1.12 12.39 4.01
N LEU A 7 0.21 11.81 3.21
CA LEU A 7 0.07 10.36 3.13
C LEU A 7 1.36 9.69 2.64
N TYR A 8 1.98 10.23 1.59
CA TYR A 8 3.24 9.70 1.06
C TYR A 8 4.36 9.71 2.12
N GLN A 9 4.54 10.83 2.82
CA GLN A 9 5.54 10.93 3.89
C GLN A 9 5.29 9.90 5.01
N ARG A 10 4.03 9.72 5.43
CA ARG A 10 3.64 8.72 6.44
C ARG A 10 3.94 7.29 5.98
N LEU A 11 3.65 6.96 4.72
CA LEU A 11 3.92 5.64 4.14
C LEU A 11 5.42 5.34 4.06
N VAL A 12 6.23 6.28 3.56
CA VAL A 12 7.69 6.13 3.47
C VAL A 12 8.30 5.96 4.86
N PHE A 13 7.85 6.75 5.84
CA PHE A 13 8.33 6.63 7.22
C PHE A 13 8.04 5.25 7.81
N ARG A 14 6.81 4.75 7.68
CA ARG A 14 6.41 3.43 8.17
C ARG A 14 7.15 2.29 7.46
N HIS A 15 7.36 2.41 6.15
CA HIS A 15 8.14 1.45 5.38
C HIS A 15 9.60 1.36 5.86
N LYS A 16 10.28 2.50 6.04
CA LYS A 16 11.66 2.54 6.55
C LYS A 16 11.78 1.99 7.96
N LEU A 17 10.84 2.35 8.85
CA LEU A 17 10.82 1.81 10.21
C LEU A 17 10.67 0.29 10.24
N TYR A 18 9.85 -0.26 9.35
CA TYR A 18 9.69 -1.70 9.23
C TYR A 18 10.99 -2.38 8.77
N GLN A 19 11.67 -1.83 7.76
CA GLN A 19 12.95 -2.36 7.28
C GLN A 19 14.01 -2.38 8.40
N LEU A 20 14.04 -1.34 9.23
CA LEU A 20 14.96 -1.28 10.38
C LEU A 20 14.59 -2.27 11.48
N ARG A 21 13.30 -2.50 11.74
CA ARG A 21 12.83 -3.39 12.80
C ARG A 21 12.98 -4.86 12.44
N GLU A 22 12.66 -5.21 11.21
CA GLU A 22 12.58 -6.61 10.75
C GLU A 22 13.83 -7.04 9.99
N GLU A 23 14.80 -6.13 9.81
CA GLU A 23 16.05 -6.34 9.07
C GLU A 23 15.84 -6.94 7.66
N ARG A 24 14.70 -6.64 7.04
CA ARG A 24 14.31 -7.20 5.74
C ARG A 24 13.50 -6.24 4.89
N GLY A 25 13.56 -6.46 3.58
CA GLY A 25 12.66 -5.81 2.63
C GLY A 25 11.19 -6.12 2.93
N MET A 26 10.34 -5.10 2.84
CA MET A 26 8.89 -5.29 2.98
C MET A 26 8.33 -5.90 1.70
N LYS A 27 7.66 -7.04 1.81
CA LYS A 27 6.94 -7.67 0.71
C LYS A 27 5.77 -6.77 0.26
N PRO A 28 5.42 -6.75 -1.03
CA PRO A 28 4.37 -5.86 -1.54
C PRO A 28 2.98 -6.16 -0.92
N GLU A 29 2.70 -7.41 -0.55
CA GLU A 29 1.49 -7.83 0.18
C GLU A 29 1.42 -7.20 1.58
N THR A 30 2.57 -7.15 2.27
CA THR A 30 2.69 -6.53 3.59
C THR A 30 2.50 -5.02 3.48
N PHE A 31 3.11 -4.39 2.47
CA PHE A 31 2.94 -2.97 2.22
C PHE A 31 1.49 -2.61 1.88
N ALA A 32 0.80 -3.42 1.06
CA ALA A 32 -0.62 -3.24 0.77
C ALA A 32 -1.48 -3.32 2.04
N SER A 33 -1.17 -4.22 2.96
CA SER A 33 -1.88 -4.33 4.24
C SER A 33 -1.61 -3.12 5.16
N LEU A 34 -0.38 -2.59 5.16
CA LEU A 34 -0.02 -1.37 5.87
C LEU A 34 -0.81 -0.15 5.33
N VAL A 35 -0.88 0.01 4.00
CA VAL A 35 -1.59 1.14 3.38
C VAL A 35 -3.09 1.05 3.68
N SER A 36 -3.68 -0.15 3.53
CA SER A 36 -5.09 -0.41 3.87
C SER A 36 -5.40 -0.01 5.31
N ALA A 37 -4.58 -0.43 6.28
CA ALA A 37 -4.76 -0.06 7.69
C ALA A 37 -4.72 1.47 7.91
N ILE A 38 -3.77 2.18 7.30
CA ILE A 38 -3.64 3.65 7.45
C ILE A 38 -4.85 4.39 6.86
N LEU A 39 -5.38 3.91 5.73
CA LEU A 39 -6.58 4.49 5.11
C LEU A 39 -7.83 4.20 5.93
N SER A 40 -7.98 2.97 6.44
CA SER A 40 -9.11 2.60 7.30
C SER A 40 -9.10 3.33 8.64
N GLU A 41 -7.92 3.59 9.23
CA GLU A 41 -7.77 4.44 10.42
C GLU A 41 -8.34 5.85 10.19
N ASN A 42 -8.20 6.40 8.97
CA ASN A 42 -8.67 7.73 8.60
C ASN A 42 -9.99 7.72 7.81
N ARG A 43 -10.84 6.70 8.00
CA ARG A 43 -12.10 6.56 7.21
C ARG A 43 -13.08 7.73 7.33
N PHE A 44 -13.03 8.50 8.41
CA PHE A 44 -13.91 9.65 8.66
C PHE A 44 -13.35 11.00 8.16
N GLY A 45 -12.11 11.00 7.69
CA GLY A 45 -11.45 12.13 7.05
C GLY A 45 -10.47 11.59 6.00
N PRO A 46 -10.97 10.92 4.94
CA PRO A 46 -10.13 10.14 4.04
C PRO A 46 -9.15 11.04 3.30
N TYR A 47 -7.97 10.51 2.97
CA TYR A 47 -6.95 11.21 2.17
C TYR A 47 -7.36 11.48 0.71
N LEU A 48 -8.58 11.09 0.32
CA LEU A 48 -9.16 11.21 -1.04
C LEU A 48 -8.17 10.77 -2.12
N CYS A 49 -7.60 9.59 -1.93
CA CYS A 49 -6.66 8.97 -2.85
C CYS A 49 -7.05 7.52 -3.10
N GLN A 50 -6.74 7.01 -4.30
CA GLN A 50 -6.90 5.60 -4.66
C GLN A 50 -5.51 5.04 -4.96
N PRO A 51 -4.85 4.40 -3.98
CA PRO A 51 -3.50 3.87 -4.18
C PRO A 51 -3.49 2.64 -5.09
N VAL A 52 -2.43 2.54 -5.88
CA VAL A 52 -2.04 1.33 -6.58
C VAL A 52 -0.70 0.89 -6.03
N ILE A 53 -0.65 -0.31 -5.47
CA ILE A 53 0.59 -0.97 -5.04
C ILE A 53 0.94 -2.00 -6.10
N ALA A 54 2.13 -1.87 -6.67
CA ALA A 54 2.70 -2.85 -7.58
C ALA A 54 4.09 -3.25 -7.10
N GLY A 55 4.46 -4.52 -7.26
CA GLY A 55 5.77 -5.03 -6.90
C GLY A 55 5.95 -6.48 -7.33
N LEU A 56 7.13 -7.01 -7.08
CA LEU A 56 7.43 -8.44 -7.25
C LEU A 56 7.40 -9.10 -5.87
N GLY A 57 6.62 -10.16 -5.75
CA GLY A 57 6.54 -11.01 -4.58
C GLY A 57 7.66 -12.05 -4.57
N GLU A 58 7.40 -13.21 -3.94
CA GLU A 58 8.29 -14.36 -4.05
C GLU A 58 8.35 -14.90 -5.49
N ASP A 59 9.52 -15.41 -5.89
CA ASP A 59 9.77 -15.99 -7.21
C ASP A 59 9.41 -15.07 -8.39
N ASP A 60 9.69 -13.77 -8.25
CA ASP A 60 9.37 -12.73 -9.24
C ASP A 60 7.89 -12.69 -9.67
N LYS A 61 6.99 -13.20 -8.81
CA LYS A 61 5.56 -13.20 -9.09
C LYS A 61 5.03 -11.77 -9.04
N PRO A 62 4.36 -11.28 -10.10
CA PRO A 62 3.80 -9.93 -10.09
C PRO A 62 2.69 -9.83 -9.05
N PHE A 63 2.76 -8.77 -8.26
CA PHE A 63 1.73 -8.38 -7.30
C PHE A 63 1.19 -7.01 -7.71
N ILE A 64 -0.12 -6.93 -7.89
CA ILE A 64 -0.84 -5.66 -8.07
C ILE A 64 -2.04 -5.66 -7.13
N CYS A 65 -2.12 -4.62 -6.30
CA CYS A 65 -3.23 -4.38 -5.41
C CYS A 65 -3.66 -2.92 -5.53
N THR A 66 -4.92 -2.71 -5.88
CA THR A 66 -5.54 -1.39 -5.89
C THR A 66 -6.40 -1.24 -4.64
N MET A 67 -6.66 -0.01 -4.24
CA MET A 67 -7.50 0.26 -3.07
C MET A 67 -8.28 1.55 -3.21
N ASP A 68 -9.44 1.59 -2.57
CA ASP A 68 -10.24 2.81 -2.47
C ASP A 68 -9.70 3.76 -1.39
N SER A 69 -10.35 4.91 -1.21
CA SER A 69 -9.93 5.92 -0.24
C SER A 69 -10.16 5.57 1.22
N ILE A 70 -10.79 4.43 1.51
CA ILE A 70 -11.07 3.94 2.87
C ILE A 70 -10.30 2.64 3.21
N GLY A 71 -9.51 2.14 2.26
CA GLY A 71 -8.59 1.01 2.45
C GLY A 71 -9.14 -0.35 2.02
N ALA A 72 -10.27 -0.42 1.29
CA ALA A 72 -10.73 -1.66 0.70
C ALA A 72 -9.77 -2.11 -0.40
N LYS A 73 -9.27 -3.35 -0.30
CA LYS A 73 -8.25 -3.91 -1.20
C LYS A 73 -8.89 -4.69 -2.35
N TYR A 74 -8.37 -4.49 -3.55
CA TYR A 74 -8.69 -5.25 -4.74
C TYR A 74 -7.40 -5.80 -5.35
N TYR A 75 -7.23 -7.12 -5.28
CA TYR A 75 -6.08 -7.80 -5.85
C TYR A 75 -6.36 -8.08 -7.33
N ALA A 76 -5.49 -7.59 -8.22
CA ALA A 76 -5.57 -7.96 -9.61
C ALA A 76 -4.95 -9.34 -9.79
N LEU A 77 -5.72 -10.31 -10.28
CA LEU A 77 -5.15 -11.57 -10.77
C LEU A 77 -4.38 -11.24 -12.06
N THR A 78 -3.16 -11.75 -12.16
CA THR A 78 -2.25 -11.59 -13.30
C THR A 78 -2.85 -12.07 -14.64
N SER A 79 -4.01 -12.72 -14.63
CA SER A 79 -4.77 -13.15 -15.80
C SER A 79 -5.76 -12.11 -16.38
N PHE A 80 -5.95 -10.95 -15.75
CA PHE A 80 -7.00 -9.99 -16.14
C PHE A 80 -6.52 -8.55 -16.40
N LEU A 81 -5.22 -8.34 -16.65
CA LEU A 81 -4.75 -7.14 -17.34
C LEU A 81 -4.83 -7.38 -18.86
N CYS A 82 -6.06 -7.33 -19.38
CA CYS A 82 -6.42 -7.11 -20.78
C CYS A 82 -7.36 -5.91 -20.81
#